data_AF-A0A848NQI2-F1
#
_entry.id   AF-A0A848NQI2-F1
#
_cell.length_a   1.000
_cell.length_b   1.000
_cell.length_c   1.000
_cell.angle_alpha   90.00
_cell.angle_beta   90.00
_cell.angle_gamma   90.00
#
_symmetry.space_group_name_H-M   'P 1'
#
loop_
_entity.id
_entity.type
_entity.pdbx_description
1 polymer ?
#
loop_
_entity_poly.entity_id
_entity_poly.type
_entity_poly.pdbx_seq_one_letter_code
_entity_poly.pdbx_strand_id
1 'polypeptide(L)'
;MAGSGGSDGGRGGAGSRRGRGDRDAGQDAPAVGAWLGVGKRRRANEDDRKRHAVGHFEAGLKAAPADVRRLTLHGETLLRAGRYKEAEAPLRQAVELAPELEQTRALYARALRYTLRYEEAADQLMRLVEKSPDKRLWQRAAIGALSQAGRKQEAEALFERYVAQRGQALPATFQQALAQLEQKLDSAPIPQARLDWAWSLRGDATADRKQWERRARWGHLVDHLLFDWLECREDSVEEAMQMLGELDTGERFFAPLLAAGRGVVVATAHVGPMYAGLMALELLGIPSRWLATAPSIAQSSYAAALISTADQTEAQVAKACMRALASGNVLCLAVDGAANPAAPRVDFEGQSVTYSSFAAHLAHRQGVPSVFYTPRWEDGRVAYTLEMLPAVEPGEDADAYARRWQQAYFKHLRAHVAGPPENLRLSGGIWRHVQSADRSAQR
;
A
#
# COMPACT_ATOMS: atom_id res chain seq x y z
N MET A 1 11.75 35.74 -73.95
CA MET A 1 10.84 36.28 -74.98
C MET A 1 9.69 35.30 -75.15
N ALA A 2 8.45 35.81 -75.10
CA ALA A 2 7.15 35.15 -75.34
C ALA A 2 6.82 33.96 -74.40
N GLY A 3 5.76 33.97 -73.58
CA GLY A 3 4.36 34.34 -73.86
C GLY A 3 3.67 33.17 -74.58
N SER A 4 2.47 32.69 -74.29
CA SER A 4 1.34 33.10 -73.43
C SER A 4 0.15 32.19 -73.82
N GLY A 5 -0.82 32.02 -72.92
CA GLY A 5 -2.17 31.46 -73.21
C GLY A 5 -2.50 30.29 -72.29
N GLY A 6 -3.38 30.38 -71.28
CA GLY A 6 -4.66 31.09 -71.20
C GLY A 6 -5.79 30.07 -71.44
N SER A 7 -6.24 29.37 -70.39
CA SER A 7 -7.62 29.41 -69.82
C SER A 7 -8.69 28.76 -70.74
N ASP A 8 -9.53 27.82 -70.31
CA ASP A 8 -10.60 28.02 -69.33
C ASP A 8 -11.43 26.71 -69.13
N GLY A 9 -12.15 26.62 -68.00
CA GLY A 9 -13.47 25.98 -67.96
C GLY A 9 -13.61 24.52 -67.51
N GLY A 10 -14.21 24.32 -66.33
CA GLY A 10 -15.28 23.31 -66.20
C GLY A 10 -15.17 22.26 -65.09
N ARG A 11 -15.83 22.56 -63.97
CA ARG A 11 -16.14 21.69 -62.81
C ARG A 11 -16.79 20.34 -63.16
N GLY A 12 -16.53 19.34 -62.31
CA GLY A 12 -17.60 18.47 -61.80
C GLY A 12 -17.29 16.98 -61.67
N GLY A 13 -17.40 16.45 -60.44
CA GLY A 13 -18.01 15.14 -60.23
C GLY A 13 -17.09 13.98 -59.85
N ALA A 14 -17.11 13.67 -58.56
CA ALA A 14 -16.58 12.46 -57.92
C ALA A 14 -17.00 11.14 -58.58
N GLY A 15 -16.17 10.08 -58.42
CA GLY A 15 -16.68 8.72 -58.57
C GLY A 15 -15.65 7.58 -58.68
N SER A 16 -15.30 7.00 -57.53
CA SER A 16 -15.06 5.54 -57.32
C SER A 16 -13.79 4.88 -57.90
N ARG A 17 -12.89 4.44 -56.99
CA ARG A 17 -12.65 3.03 -56.53
C ARG A 17 -11.67 2.24 -57.42
N ARG A 18 -10.42 2.10 -56.96
CA ARG A 18 -9.86 0.93 -56.23
C ARG A 18 -9.68 -0.35 -57.06
N GLY A 19 -8.42 -0.68 -57.36
CA GLY A 19 -7.81 -2.02 -57.28
C GLY A 19 -6.41 -1.82 -56.68
N ARG A 20 -6.07 -2.38 -55.50
CA ARG A 20 -5.40 -3.68 -55.22
C ARG A 20 -4.15 -3.90 -56.09
N GLY A 21 -2.97 -4.31 -55.63
CA GLY A 21 -2.35 -4.62 -54.32
C GLY A 21 -0.89 -4.11 -54.37
N ASP A 22 -0.07 -4.14 -53.33
CA ASP A 22 0.49 -5.30 -52.62
C ASP A 22 0.90 -4.85 -51.20
N ARG A 23 0.52 -5.56 -50.13
CA ARG A 23 1.23 -6.71 -49.54
C ARG A 23 2.71 -6.45 -49.25
N ASP A 24 2.96 -5.69 -48.17
CA ASP A 24 4.04 -6.04 -47.23
C ASP A 24 3.83 -5.38 -45.84
N ALA A 25 2.73 -5.72 -45.18
CA ALA A 25 2.41 -5.20 -43.85
C ALA A 25 1.89 -6.34 -42.96
N GLY A 26 2.81 -7.22 -42.56
CA GLY A 26 2.47 -8.40 -41.77
C GLY A 26 3.62 -8.83 -40.89
N GLN A 27 4.00 -7.99 -39.91
CA GLN A 27 4.67 -8.48 -38.69
C GLN A 27 4.73 -7.52 -37.48
N ASP A 28 4.46 -6.21 -37.61
CA ASP A 28 4.71 -5.28 -36.49
C ASP A 28 3.47 -4.68 -35.77
N ALA A 29 2.24 -5.10 -36.09
CA ALA A 29 1.04 -4.55 -35.43
C ALA A 29 0.77 -5.03 -33.98
N PRO A 30 1.00 -6.31 -33.58
CA PRO A 30 0.64 -6.78 -32.24
C PRO A 30 1.66 -6.38 -31.16
N ALA A 31 2.92 -6.12 -31.54
CA ALA A 31 3.96 -5.60 -30.64
C ALA A 31 3.72 -4.10 -30.35
N VAL A 32 3.44 -3.31 -31.39
CA VAL A 32 3.17 -1.87 -31.25
C VAL A 32 1.91 -1.60 -30.43
N GLY A 33 0.85 -2.43 -30.54
CA GLY A 33 -0.33 -2.35 -29.68
C GLY A 33 -0.04 -2.62 -28.20
N ALA A 34 0.86 -3.57 -27.89
CA ALA A 34 1.28 -3.87 -26.53
C ALA A 34 2.16 -2.76 -25.93
N TRP A 35 3.03 -2.14 -26.72
CA TRP A 35 3.84 -0.99 -26.32
C TRP A 35 3.00 0.29 -26.16
N LEU A 36 2.00 0.51 -27.01
CA LEU A 36 1.05 1.62 -26.87
C LEU A 36 0.13 1.46 -25.64
N GLY A 37 -0.28 0.23 -25.30
CA GLY A 37 -1.05 -0.05 -24.07
C GLY A 37 -0.25 0.13 -22.77
N VAL A 38 1.07 -0.12 -22.80
CA VAL A 38 2.00 0.20 -21.69
C VAL A 38 2.33 1.70 -21.65
N GLY A 39 2.50 2.34 -22.81
CA GLY A 39 2.76 3.77 -22.95
C GLY A 39 1.57 4.65 -22.53
N LYS A 40 0.35 4.29 -22.91
CA LYS A 40 -0.88 4.98 -22.46
C LYS A 40 -1.19 4.77 -20.98
N ARG A 41 -0.65 3.72 -20.36
CA ARG A 41 -0.68 3.48 -18.91
C ARG A 41 0.08 4.56 -18.11
N ARG A 42 0.96 5.33 -18.75
CA ARG A 42 1.81 6.34 -18.10
C ARG A 42 1.30 7.79 -18.20
N ARG A 43 0.44 8.12 -19.18
CA ARG A 43 0.01 9.52 -19.44
C ARG A 43 -1.49 9.81 -19.26
N ALA A 44 -2.30 8.82 -18.91
CA ALA A 44 -3.75 8.99 -18.79
C ALA A 44 -4.20 9.09 -17.33
N ASN A 45 -5.31 9.82 -17.09
CA ASN A 45 -5.93 9.94 -15.77
C ASN A 45 -6.33 8.54 -15.23
N GLU A 46 -6.48 8.37 -13.91
CA GLU A 46 -6.67 7.04 -13.33
C GLU A 46 -7.89 6.28 -13.89
N ASP A 47 -8.98 6.99 -14.19
CA ASP A 47 -10.19 6.43 -14.81
C ASP A 47 -9.99 6.03 -16.28
N ASP A 48 -9.25 6.83 -17.05
CA ASP A 48 -8.88 6.48 -18.43
C ASP A 48 -8.00 5.22 -18.46
N ARG A 49 -7.06 5.10 -17.51
CA ARG A 49 -6.20 3.91 -17.39
C ARG A 49 -6.99 2.67 -17.05
N LYS A 50 -7.99 2.77 -16.17
CA LYS A 50 -8.84 1.63 -15.77
C LYS A 50 -9.75 1.17 -16.91
N ARG A 51 -10.36 2.10 -17.67
CA ARG A 51 -11.33 1.75 -18.73
C ARG A 51 -10.68 1.39 -20.07
N HIS A 52 -9.73 2.19 -20.55
CA HIS A 52 -9.11 1.95 -21.86
C HIS A 52 -8.16 0.76 -21.84
N ALA A 53 -7.44 0.51 -20.73
CA ALA A 53 -6.54 -0.64 -20.65
C ALA A 53 -7.28 -1.98 -20.73
N VAL A 54 -8.47 -2.08 -20.11
CA VAL A 54 -9.29 -3.30 -20.18
C VAL A 54 -9.68 -3.61 -21.63
N GLY A 55 -10.23 -2.63 -22.37
CA GLY A 55 -10.61 -2.83 -23.77
C GLY A 55 -9.43 -3.20 -24.67
N HIS A 56 -8.22 -2.69 -24.39
CA HIS A 56 -7.01 -3.10 -25.10
C HIS A 56 -6.62 -4.56 -24.85
N PHE A 57 -6.77 -5.07 -23.63
CA PHE A 57 -6.50 -6.46 -23.33
C PHE A 57 -7.55 -7.39 -23.94
N GLU A 58 -8.83 -7.03 -23.92
CA GLU A 58 -9.90 -7.80 -24.55
C GLU A 58 -9.65 -7.97 -26.06
N ALA A 59 -9.27 -6.90 -26.77
CA ALA A 59 -8.94 -6.97 -28.19
C ALA A 59 -7.72 -7.87 -28.45
N GLY A 60 -6.67 -7.77 -27.62
CA GLY A 60 -5.49 -8.63 -27.72
C GLY A 60 -5.79 -10.10 -27.46
N LEU A 61 -6.67 -10.39 -26.49
CA LEU A 61 -7.08 -11.76 -26.14
C LEU A 61 -7.98 -12.39 -27.20
N LYS A 62 -8.75 -11.61 -27.99
CA LYS A 62 -9.45 -12.15 -29.17
C LYS A 62 -8.48 -12.71 -30.21
N ALA A 63 -7.32 -12.08 -30.39
CA ALA A 63 -6.29 -12.52 -31.33
C ALA A 63 -5.42 -13.66 -30.78
N ALA A 64 -5.15 -13.66 -29.47
CA ALA A 64 -4.35 -14.69 -28.80
C ALA A 64 -4.97 -15.07 -27.44
N PRO A 65 -5.98 -15.96 -27.41
CA PRO A 65 -6.73 -16.28 -26.19
C PRO A 65 -5.91 -16.94 -25.09
N ALA A 66 -4.82 -17.61 -25.43
CA ALA A 66 -3.95 -18.34 -24.50
C ALA A 66 -2.68 -17.56 -24.10
N ASP A 67 -2.58 -16.27 -24.41
CA ASP A 67 -1.45 -15.45 -23.97
C ASP A 67 -1.53 -15.19 -22.45
N VAL A 68 -0.78 -15.99 -21.69
CA VAL A 68 -0.70 -15.96 -20.23
C VAL A 68 -0.37 -14.56 -19.70
N ARG A 69 0.53 -13.84 -20.35
CA ARG A 69 0.94 -12.50 -19.90
C ARG A 69 -0.21 -11.50 -20.09
N ARG A 70 -0.91 -11.55 -21.23
CA ARG A 70 -2.09 -10.69 -21.47
C ARG A 70 -3.23 -11.05 -20.52
N LEU A 71 -3.51 -12.32 -20.30
CA LEU A 71 -4.53 -12.78 -19.33
C LEU A 71 -4.22 -12.28 -17.92
N THR A 72 -2.97 -12.43 -17.47
CA THR A 72 -2.51 -11.95 -16.15
C THR A 72 -2.68 -10.44 -16.02
N LEU A 73 -2.21 -9.67 -17.01
CA LEU A 73 -2.32 -8.21 -17.00
C LEU A 73 -3.78 -7.72 -17.08
N HIS A 74 -4.63 -8.43 -17.83
CA HIS A 74 -6.06 -8.14 -17.89
C HIS A 74 -6.70 -8.33 -16.51
N GLY A 75 -6.48 -9.48 -15.88
CA GLY A 75 -6.98 -9.76 -14.52
C GLY A 75 -6.48 -8.76 -13.48
N GLU A 76 -5.19 -8.43 -13.48
CA GLU A 76 -4.62 -7.40 -12.59
C GLU A 76 -5.28 -6.03 -12.80
N THR A 77 -5.56 -5.67 -14.05
CA THR A 77 -6.20 -4.39 -14.40
C THR A 77 -7.65 -4.35 -13.91
N LEU A 78 -8.39 -5.46 -14.07
CA LEU A 78 -9.74 -5.62 -13.54
C LEU A 78 -9.76 -5.51 -12.01
N LEU A 79 -8.82 -6.15 -11.31
CA LEU A 79 -8.66 -6.01 -9.86
C LEU A 79 -8.44 -4.55 -9.42
N ARG A 80 -7.57 -3.82 -10.12
CA ARG A 80 -7.33 -2.38 -9.85
C ARG A 80 -8.51 -1.48 -10.22
N ALA A 81 -9.37 -1.95 -11.12
CA ALA A 81 -10.60 -1.27 -11.49
C ALA A 81 -11.78 -1.63 -10.56
N GLY A 82 -11.59 -2.49 -9.56
CA GLY A 82 -12.66 -2.97 -8.67
C GLY A 82 -13.59 -4.01 -9.31
N ARG A 83 -13.30 -4.46 -10.54
CA ARG A 83 -14.08 -5.46 -11.30
C ARG A 83 -13.65 -6.88 -10.92
N TYR A 84 -13.76 -7.23 -9.63
CA TYR A 84 -13.17 -8.45 -9.08
C TYR A 84 -13.74 -9.73 -9.71
N LYS A 85 -15.05 -9.79 -9.94
CA LYS A 85 -15.70 -10.97 -10.52
C LYS A 85 -15.23 -11.26 -11.94
N GLU A 86 -15.03 -10.21 -12.72
CA GLU A 86 -14.56 -10.32 -14.10
C GLU A 86 -13.07 -10.71 -14.15
N ALA A 87 -12.30 -10.40 -13.10
CA ALA A 87 -10.90 -10.79 -13.02
C ALA A 87 -10.72 -12.31 -12.84
N GLU A 88 -11.70 -13.03 -12.28
CA GLU A 88 -11.58 -14.46 -11.98
C GLU A 88 -11.31 -15.30 -13.23
N ALA A 89 -12.07 -15.12 -14.30
CA ALA A 89 -11.96 -15.95 -15.51
C ALA A 89 -10.58 -15.86 -16.20
N PRO A 90 -10.05 -14.66 -16.54
CA PRO A 90 -8.74 -14.57 -17.17
C PRO A 90 -7.61 -15.02 -16.23
N LEU A 91 -7.72 -14.76 -14.92
CA LEU A 91 -6.70 -15.21 -13.95
C LEU A 91 -6.71 -16.72 -13.77
N ARG A 92 -7.89 -17.34 -13.69
CA ARG A 92 -8.01 -18.81 -13.65
C ARG A 92 -7.38 -19.44 -14.88
N GLN A 93 -7.72 -18.96 -16.07
CA GLN A 93 -7.16 -19.46 -17.32
C GLN A 93 -5.64 -19.28 -17.35
N ALA A 94 -5.11 -18.15 -16.89
CA ALA A 94 -3.67 -17.93 -16.82
C ALA A 94 -2.97 -18.89 -15.84
N VAL A 95 -3.59 -19.21 -14.70
CA VAL A 95 -3.09 -20.19 -13.72
C VAL A 95 -3.12 -21.62 -14.27
N GLU A 96 -4.14 -21.96 -15.07
CA GLU A 96 -4.24 -23.28 -15.72
C GLU A 96 -3.17 -23.46 -16.81
N LEU A 97 -2.91 -22.42 -17.60
CA LEU A 97 -1.92 -22.43 -18.67
C LEU A 97 -0.47 -22.35 -18.18
N ALA A 98 -0.22 -21.68 -17.06
CA ALA A 98 1.10 -21.47 -16.49
C ALA A 98 1.06 -21.61 -14.95
N PRO A 99 0.90 -22.85 -14.44
CA PRO A 99 0.74 -23.11 -13.00
C PRO A 99 1.97 -22.69 -12.18
N GLU A 100 3.12 -22.51 -12.83
CA GLU A 100 4.37 -22.09 -12.22
C GLU A 100 4.44 -20.60 -11.88
N LEU A 101 3.59 -19.75 -12.47
CA LEU A 101 3.60 -18.32 -12.22
C LEU A 101 2.90 -17.97 -10.90
N GLU A 102 3.69 -17.92 -9.82
CA GLU A 102 3.21 -17.65 -8.46
C GLU A 102 2.43 -16.33 -8.36
N GLN A 103 2.92 -15.26 -9.01
CA GLN A 103 2.25 -13.96 -8.98
C GLN A 103 0.85 -14.00 -9.60
N THR A 104 0.69 -14.73 -10.70
CA THR A 104 -0.63 -14.92 -11.34
C THR A 104 -1.58 -15.67 -10.42
N ARG A 105 -1.10 -16.72 -9.73
CA ARG A 105 -1.89 -17.44 -8.72
C ARG A 105 -2.26 -16.56 -7.53
N ALA A 106 -1.35 -15.71 -7.04
CA ALA A 106 -1.63 -14.76 -5.98
C ALA A 106 -2.70 -13.73 -6.39
N LEU A 107 -2.66 -13.24 -7.64
CA LEU A 107 -3.71 -12.39 -8.19
C LEU A 107 -5.05 -13.13 -8.28
N TYR A 108 -5.05 -14.40 -8.68
CA TYR A 108 -6.27 -15.22 -8.73
C TYR A 108 -6.88 -15.41 -7.34
N ALA A 109 -6.07 -15.78 -6.34
CA ALA A 109 -6.49 -15.87 -4.95
C ALA A 109 -7.08 -14.55 -4.44
N ARG A 110 -6.48 -13.42 -4.84
CA ARG A 110 -7.01 -12.09 -4.50
C ARG A 110 -8.37 -11.83 -5.14
N ALA A 111 -8.58 -12.21 -6.41
CA ALA A 111 -9.88 -12.09 -7.06
C ALA A 111 -10.96 -12.89 -6.31
N LEU A 112 -10.66 -14.15 -5.98
CA LEU A 112 -11.53 -15.04 -5.19
C LEU A 112 -11.88 -14.45 -3.82
N ARG A 113 -10.89 -13.88 -3.11
CA ARG A 113 -11.10 -13.21 -1.83
C ARG A 113 -12.10 -12.05 -1.94
N TYR A 114 -11.94 -11.18 -2.94
CA TYR A 114 -12.84 -10.03 -3.12
C TYR A 114 -14.22 -10.41 -3.66
N THR A 115 -14.41 -11.64 -4.14
CA THR A 115 -15.72 -12.22 -4.47
C THR A 115 -16.24 -13.18 -3.41
N LEU A 116 -15.69 -13.12 -2.20
CA LEU A 116 -16.11 -13.88 -1.00
C LEU A 116 -15.93 -15.40 -1.13
N ARG A 117 -15.16 -15.88 -2.10
CA ARG A 117 -14.81 -17.31 -2.27
C ARG A 117 -13.59 -17.66 -1.43
N TYR A 118 -13.75 -17.59 -0.11
CA TYR A 118 -12.63 -17.65 0.82
C TYR A 118 -11.91 -18.99 0.85
N GLU A 119 -12.67 -20.10 0.81
CA GLU A 119 -12.10 -21.45 0.79
C GLU A 119 -11.15 -21.63 -0.40
N GLU A 120 -11.59 -21.25 -1.59
CA GLU A 120 -10.78 -21.38 -2.80
C GLU A 120 -9.60 -20.41 -2.83
N ALA A 121 -9.76 -19.21 -2.26
CA ALA A 121 -8.65 -18.28 -2.09
C ALA A 121 -7.56 -18.87 -1.17
N ALA A 122 -7.98 -19.51 -0.07
CA ALA A 122 -7.08 -20.21 0.85
C ALA A 122 -6.35 -21.36 0.15
N ASP A 123 -7.06 -22.19 -0.62
CA ASP A 123 -6.46 -23.28 -1.40
C ASP A 123 -5.41 -22.79 -2.39
N GLN A 124 -5.68 -21.68 -3.11
CA GLN A 124 -4.70 -21.12 -4.04
C GLN A 124 -3.45 -20.60 -3.32
N LEU A 125 -3.58 -20.02 -2.12
CA LEU A 125 -2.45 -19.53 -1.34
C LEU A 125 -1.68 -20.68 -0.67
N MET A 126 -2.35 -21.74 -0.24
CA MET A 126 -1.69 -22.95 0.28
C MET A 126 -0.83 -23.62 -0.80
N ARG A 127 -1.31 -23.69 -2.05
CA ARG A 127 -0.48 -24.14 -3.18
C ARG A 127 0.78 -23.27 -3.40
N LEU A 128 0.73 -21.98 -3.09
CA LEU A 128 1.94 -21.12 -3.13
C LEU A 128 2.91 -21.46 -1.99
N VAL A 129 2.39 -21.71 -0.79
CA VAL A 129 3.19 -22.11 0.37
C VAL A 129 3.83 -23.48 0.14
N GLU A 130 3.10 -24.46 -0.38
CA GLU A 130 3.64 -25.79 -0.73
C GLU A 130 4.77 -25.69 -1.75
N LYS A 131 4.60 -24.85 -2.77
CA LYS A 131 5.62 -24.66 -3.82
C LYS A 131 6.84 -23.88 -3.32
N SER A 132 6.63 -22.90 -2.44
CA SER A 132 7.67 -21.99 -1.95
C SER A 132 7.55 -21.83 -0.43
N PRO A 133 7.92 -22.87 0.33
CA PRO A 133 7.70 -22.90 1.77
C PRO A 133 8.45 -21.78 2.49
N ASP A 134 9.58 -21.30 1.97
CA ASP A 134 10.40 -20.27 2.61
C ASP A 134 9.96 -18.83 2.26
N LYS A 135 8.99 -18.64 1.35
CA LYS A 135 8.53 -17.29 0.98
C LYS A 135 7.56 -16.76 2.02
N ARG A 136 8.11 -15.97 2.95
CA ARG A 136 7.36 -15.27 4.02
C ARG A 136 6.10 -14.53 3.52
N LEU A 137 6.16 -13.95 2.33
CA LEU A 137 5.02 -13.25 1.72
C LEU A 137 3.83 -14.19 1.50
N TRP A 138 4.07 -15.40 1.00
CA TRP A 138 3.03 -16.40 0.74
C TRP A 138 2.51 -17.04 2.02
N GLN A 139 3.41 -17.34 2.96
CA GLN A 139 3.01 -17.81 4.30
C GLN A 139 2.05 -16.81 4.96
N ARG A 140 2.41 -15.53 5.04
CA ARG A 140 1.55 -14.49 5.66
C ARG A 140 0.22 -14.32 4.93
N ALA A 141 0.22 -14.35 3.60
CA ALA A 141 -1.02 -14.28 2.82
C ALA A 141 -1.93 -15.50 3.05
N ALA A 142 -1.35 -16.70 3.08
CA ALA A 142 -2.09 -17.95 3.32
C ALA A 142 -2.70 -17.99 4.72
N ILE A 143 -1.97 -17.58 5.77
CA ILE A 143 -2.51 -17.48 7.14
C ILE A 143 -3.75 -16.58 7.19
N GLY A 144 -3.68 -15.41 6.56
CA GLY A 144 -4.83 -14.50 6.46
C GLY A 144 -6.02 -15.10 5.71
N ALA A 145 -5.76 -15.82 4.61
CA ALA A 145 -6.81 -16.44 3.83
C ALA A 145 -7.45 -17.67 4.52
N LEU A 146 -6.66 -18.50 5.20
CA LEU A 146 -7.16 -19.62 6.01
C LEU A 146 -8.03 -19.11 7.15
N SER A 147 -7.59 -18.07 7.86
CA SER A 147 -8.39 -17.40 8.90
C SER A 147 -9.71 -16.89 8.33
N GLN A 148 -9.67 -16.22 7.18
CA GLN A 148 -10.85 -15.68 6.51
C GLN A 148 -11.82 -16.77 6.01
N ALA A 149 -11.30 -17.93 5.62
CA ALA A 149 -12.09 -19.10 5.24
C ALA A 149 -12.72 -19.82 6.45
N GLY A 150 -12.31 -19.48 7.69
CA GLY A 150 -12.75 -20.18 8.90
C GLY A 150 -11.95 -21.47 9.19
N ARG A 151 -10.89 -21.74 8.44
CA ARG A 151 -9.94 -22.86 8.64
C ARG A 151 -8.94 -22.53 9.75
N LYS A 152 -9.46 -22.32 10.96
CA LYS A 152 -8.72 -21.77 12.10
C LYS A 152 -7.54 -22.63 12.52
N GLN A 153 -7.71 -23.95 12.65
CA GLN A 153 -6.62 -24.82 13.10
C GLN A 153 -5.44 -24.81 12.11
N GLU A 154 -5.72 -24.76 10.80
CA GLU A 154 -4.67 -24.68 9.78
C GLU A 154 -3.97 -23.32 9.78
N ALA A 155 -4.73 -22.24 9.99
CA ALA A 155 -4.17 -20.89 10.14
C ALA A 155 -3.26 -20.78 11.38
N GLU A 156 -3.69 -21.34 12.52
CA GLU A 156 -2.92 -21.41 13.77
C GLU A 156 -1.60 -22.17 13.55
N ALA A 157 -1.69 -23.40 13.06
CA ALA A 157 -0.50 -24.23 12.83
C ALA A 157 0.48 -23.58 11.85
N LEU A 158 -0.01 -22.92 10.80
CA LEU A 158 0.86 -22.20 9.86
C LEU A 158 1.46 -20.93 10.48
N PHE A 159 0.69 -20.20 11.30
CA PHE A 159 1.16 -19.00 12.00
C PHE A 159 2.23 -19.33 13.04
N GLU A 160 2.05 -20.37 13.84
CA GLU A 160 3.05 -20.84 14.82
C GLU A 160 4.37 -21.19 14.14
N ARG A 161 4.31 -21.95 13.04
CA ARG A 161 5.51 -22.28 12.24
C ARG A 161 6.16 -21.03 11.63
N TYR A 162 5.35 -20.10 11.13
CA TYR A 162 5.81 -18.84 10.54
C TYR A 162 6.56 -17.97 11.56
N VAL A 163 6.01 -17.83 12.77
CA VAL A 163 6.63 -17.08 13.87
C VAL A 163 7.88 -17.80 14.37
N ALA A 164 7.84 -19.11 14.59
CA ALA A 164 8.99 -19.88 15.06
C ALA A 164 10.19 -19.78 14.10
N GLN A 165 9.96 -19.90 12.78
CA GLN A 165 11.03 -19.78 11.78
C GLN A 165 11.66 -18.37 11.78
N ARG A 166 10.86 -17.32 11.95
CA ARG A 166 11.37 -15.94 12.06
C ARG A 166 12.11 -15.72 13.38
N GLY A 167 11.59 -16.23 14.49
CA GLY A 167 12.22 -16.16 15.81
C GLY A 167 13.59 -16.82 15.86
N GLN A 168 13.75 -17.98 15.20
CA GLN A 168 15.05 -18.67 15.07
C GLN A 168 16.11 -17.85 14.33
N ALA A 169 15.69 -16.98 13.40
CA ALA A 169 16.59 -16.11 12.66
C ALA A 169 16.99 -14.84 13.45
N LEU A 170 16.31 -14.56 14.58
CA LEU A 170 16.62 -13.41 15.43
C LEU A 170 17.71 -13.75 16.45
N PRO A 171 18.67 -12.84 16.69
CA PRO A 171 19.63 -12.95 17.79
C PRO A 171 18.96 -13.08 19.16
N ALA A 172 19.76 -13.43 20.17
CA ALA A 172 19.27 -13.66 21.53
C ALA A 172 18.73 -12.39 22.19
N THR A 173 19.34 -11.23 21.92
CA THR A 173 18.91 -9.93 22.48
C THR A 173 18.67 -8.90 21.39
N PHE A 174 17.81 -7.93 21.69
CA PHE A 174 17.46 -6.84 20.79
C PHE A 174 18.70 -5.98 20.48
N GLN A 175 19.57 -5.75 21.46
CA GLN A 175 20.82 -5.01 21.27
C GLN A 175 21.76 -5.71 20.27
N GLN A 176 21.87 -7.04 20.33
CA GLN A 176 22.64 -7.81 19.35
C GLN A 176 22.01 -7.71 17.95
N ALA A 177 20.68 -7.79 17.88
CA ALA A 177 19.96 -7.64 16.62
C ALA A 177 20.17 -6.25 16.00
N LEU A 178 20.14 -5.19 16.80
CA LEU A 178 20.41 -3.82 16.38
C LEU A 178 21.85 -3.65 15.87
N ALA A 179 22.84 -4.19 16.58
CA ALA A 179 24.24 -4.14 16.16
C ALA A 179 24.49 -4.87 14.82
N GLN A 180 23.79 -5.98 14.57
CA GLN A 180 23.90 -6.72 13.32
C GLN A 180 23.28 -6.00 12.11
N LEU A 181 22.41 -5.00 12.31
CA LEU A 181 21.83 -4.25 11.19
C LEU A 181 22.88 -3.47 10.40
N GLU A 182 23.97 -3.06 11.04
CA GLU A 182 25.05 -2.30 10.40
C GLU A 182 25.63 -3.06 9.20
N GLN A 183 25.79 -4.38 9.33
CA GLN A 183 26.31 -5.25 8.27
C GLN A 183 25.32 -5.45 7.12
N LYS A 184 24.04 -5.12 7.32
CA LYS A 184 22.95 -5.34 6.37
C LYS A 184 22.51 -4.07 5.65
N LEU A 185 23.00 -2.90 6.05
CA LEU A 185 22.53 -1.60 5.53
C LEU A 185 22.57 -1.56 4.00
N ASP A 186 23.70 -1.91 3.39
CA ASP A 186 23.89 -1.85 1.93
C ASP A 186 22.99 -2.83 1.16
N SER A 187 22.55 -3.91 1.83
CA SER A 187 21.65 -4.92 1.29
C SER A 187 20.17 -4.70 1.64
N ALA A 188 19.83 -3.59 2.29
CA ALA A 188 18.46 -3.30 2.70
C ALA A 188 17.52 -3.34 1.47
N PRO A 189 16.38 -4.06 1.53
CA PRO A 189 15.51 -4.31 0.38
C PRO A 189 14.63 -3.09 0.03
N ILE A 190 15.27 -1.96 -0.29
CA ILE A 190 14.63 -0.70 -0.61
C ILE A 190 14.82 -0.41 -2.11
N PRO A 191 13.73 -0.36 -2.90
CA PRO A 191 13.81 0.08 -4.28
C PRO A 191 14.44 1.47 -4.40
N GLN A 192 15.42 1.63 -5.31
CA GLN A 192 16.14 2.90 -5.49
C GLN A 192 15.21 4.08 -5.77
N ALA A 193 14.12 3.87 -6.51
CA ALA A 193 13.12 4.91 -6.78
C ALA A 193 12.52 5.54 -5.51
N ARG A 194 12.38 4.77 -4.42
CA ARG A 194 11.91 5.29 -3.13
C ARG A 194 12.95 6.17 -2.45
N LEU A 195 14.21 5.74 -2.48
CA LEU A 195 15.32 6.55 -1.97
C LEU A 195 15.45 7.84 -2.75
N ASP A 196 15.34 7.80 -4.07
CA ASP A 196 15.44 8.96 -4.96
C ASP A 196 14.29 9.94 -4.75
N TRP A 197 13.06 9.44 -4.66
CA TRP A 197 11.90 10.28 -4.36
C TRP A 197 12.04 10.94 -2.99
N ALA A 198 12.33 10.17 -1.94
CA ALA A 198 12.54 10.71 -0.60
C ALA A 198 13.69 11.74 -0.55
N TRP A 199 14.77 11.52 -1.30
CA TRP A 199 15.87 12.49 -1.44
C TRP A 199 15.41 13.85 -1.93
N SER A 200 14.51 13.84 -2.92
CA SER A 200 14.00 15.06 -3.55
C SER A 200 13.14 15.87 -2.59
N LEU A 201 12.64 15.25 -1.52
CA LEU A 201 11.76 15.86 -0.52
C LEU A 201 12.49 16.32 0.73
N ARG A 202 13.77 15.98 0.91
CA ARG A 202 14.56 16.32 2.11
C ARG A 202 14.52 17.83 2.38
N GLY A 203 14.43 18.20 3.65
CA GLY A 203 14.51 19.59 4.09
C GLY A 203 15.95 20.11 4.13
N ASP A 204 16.92 19.25 4.44
CA ASP A 204 18.34 19.62 4.49
C ASP A 204 18.98 19.57 3.09
N ALA A 205 19.13 20.74 2.48
CA ALA A 205 19.79 20.89 1.18
C ALA A 205 21.28 20.53 1.21
N THR A 206 21.93 20.61 2.37
CA THR A 206 23.38 20.41 2.57
C THR A 206 23.76 18.96 2.90
N ALA A 207 22.77 18.10 3.15
CA ALA A 207 22.99 16.71 3.50
C ALA A 207 23.88 15.97 2.47
N ASP A 208 24.81 15.16 2.96
CA ASP A 208 25.54 14.21 2.12
C ASP A 208 24.63 13.02 1.77
N ARG A 209 24.52 12.70 0.47
CA ARG A 209 23.62 11.65 -0.01
C ARG A 209 23.95 10.28 0.57
N LYS A 210 25.22 9.94 0.67
CA LYS A 210 25.67 8.61 1.11
C LYS A 210 25.35 8.41 2.58
N GLN A 211 25.66 9.40 3.42
CA GLN A 211 25.33 9.38 4.85
C GLN A 211 23.82 9.38 5.07
N TRP A 212 23.07 10.16 4.30
CA TRP A 212 21.62 10.22 4.36
C TRP A 212 20.98 8.86 4.02
N GLU A 213 21.41 8.22 2.92
CA GLU A 213 20.85 6.91 2.55
C GLU A 213 21.22 5.83 3.56
N ARG A 214 22.41 5.88 4.16
CA ARG A 214 22.81 4.96 5.23
C ARG A 214 21.85 5.06 6.43
N ARG A 215 21.52 6.27 6.87
CA ARG A 215 20.55 6.51 7.95
C ARG A 215 19.12 6.08 7.58
N ALA A 216 18.71 6.32 6.34
CA ALA A 216 17.41 5.87 5.83
C ALA A 216 17.29 4.34 5.82
N ARG A 217 18.34 3.63 5.39
CA ARG A 217 18.43 2.17 5.43
C ARG A 217 18.38 1.65 6.86
N TRP A 218 19.07 2.31 7.79
CA TRP A 218 19.03 1.97 9.20
C TRP A 218 17.59 2.08 9.75
N GLY A 219 16.93 3.22 9.56
CA GLY A 219 15.54 3.40 10.04
C GLY A 219 14.55 2.40 9.43
N HIS A 220 14.71 2.08 8.15
CA HIS A 220 13.93 1.01 7.49
C HIS A 220 14.12 -0.35 8.16
N LEU A 221 15.37 -0.75 8.40
CA LEU A 221 15.69 -2.05 8.98
C LEU A 221 15.29 -2.15 10.45
N VAL A 222 15.42 -1.07 11.23
CA VAL A 222 14.99 -1.05 12.64
C VAL A 222 13.48 -1.20 12.76
N ASP A 223 12.67 -0.54 11.91
CA ASP A 223 11.21 -0.74 11.93
C ASP A 223 10.81 -2.20 11.64
N HIS A 224 11.52 -2.87 10.73
CA HIS A 224 11.30 -4.30 10.46
C HIS A 224 11.78 -5.19 11.61
N LEU A 225 12.88 -4.84 12.26
CA LEU A 225 13.35 -5.54 13.45
C LEU A 225 12.36 -5.39 14.60
N LEU A 226 11.83 -4.20 14.85
CA LEU A 226 10.79 -3.96 15.86
C LEU A 226 9.56 -4.83 15.59
N PHE A 227 9.14 -4.93 14.33
CA PHE A 227 8.05 -5.81 13.94
C PHE A 227 8.35 -7.29 14.16
N ASP A 228 9.54 -7.76 13.75
CA ASP A 228 9.99 -9.13 13.97
C ASP A 228 10.07 -9.45 15.47
N TRP A 229 10.55 -8.51 16.29
CA TRP A 229 10.64 -8.66 17.74
C TRP A 229 9.26 -8.77 18.39
N LEU A 230 8.33 -7.88 18.01
CA LEU A 230 6.96 -7.90 18.52
C LEU A 230 6.20 -9.20 18.22
N GLU A 231 6.36 -9.76 17.01
CA GLU A 231 5.65 -10.99 16.64
C GLU A 231 6.38 -12.27 17.11
N CYS A 232 7.71 -12.24 17.32
CA CYS A 232 8.50 -13.46 17.53
C CYS A 232 9.20 -13.56 18.91
N ARG A 233 9.23 -12.49 19.69
CA ARG A 233 9.96 -12.38 20.96
C ARG A 233 9.07 -11.73 22.04
N GLU A 234 7.85 -12.24 22.16
CA GLU A 234 6.84 -11.72 23.10
C GLU A 234 7.35 -11.70 24.55
N ASP A 235 8.05 -12.75 24.99
CA ASP A 235 8.62 -12.87 26.34
C ASP A 235 9.77 -11.88 26.66
N SER A 236 10.23 -11.12 25.66
CA SER A 236 11.33 -10.15 25.79
C SER A 236 11.05 -8.86 25.03
N VAL A 237 9.77 -8.51 24.89
CA VAL A 237 9.35 -7.31 24.16
C VAL A 237 9.85 -6.03 24.83
N GLU A 238 10.08 -6.07 26.16
CA GLU A 238 10.58 -4.94 26.94
C GLU A 238 11.96 -4.47 26.47
N GLU A 239 12.79 -5.34 25.90
CA GLU A 239 14.08 -4.95 25.33
C GLU A 239 13.91 -3.91 24.20
N ALA A 240 12.92 -4.11 23.32
CA ALA A 240 12.60 -3.16 22.26
C ALA A 240 11.95 -1.87 22.80
N MET A 241 11.24 -1.96 23.93
CA MET A 241 10.61 -0.80 24.59
C MET A 241 11.64 0.20 25.13
N GLN A 242 12.88 -0.23 25.41
CA GLN A 242 13.95 0.67 25.86
C GLN A 242 14.29 1.77 24.83
N MET A 243 13.91 1.58 23.57
CA MET A 243 14.07 2.56 22.50
C MET A 243 13.05 3.70 22.59
N LEU A 244 11.98 3.55 23.37
CA LEU A 244 10.98 4.60 23.52
C LEU A 244 11.55 5.78 24.31
N GLY A 245 11.18 6.99 23.89
CA GLY A 245 11.45 8.23 24.59
C GLY A 245 10.46 8.46 25.74
N GLU A 246 10.48 9.68 26.29
CA GLU A 246 9.52 10.10 27.31
C GLU A 246 8.08 10.04 26.77
N LEU A 247 7.22 9.29 27.46
CA LEU A 247 5.84 9.06 27.03
C LEU A 247 4.86 10.13 27.58
N ASP A 248 5.27 10.90 28.60
CA ASP A 248 4.48 11.93 29.28
C ASP A 248 3.88 12.98 28.35
N THR A 249 4.55 13.26 27.24
CA THR A 249 4.07 14.21 26.23
C THR A 249 2.82 13.68 25.53
N GLY A 250 2.79 12.37 25.22
CA GLY A 250 1.62 11.73 24.62
C GLY A 250 0.45 11.66 25.61
N GLU A 251 0.73 11.30 26.87
CA GLU A 251 -0.29 11.27 27.92
C GLU A 251 -0.94 12.64 28.12
N ARG A 252 -0.14 13.70 28.30
CA ARG A 252 -0.63 15.07 28.45
C ARG A 252 -1.44 15.55 27.26
N PHE A 253 -1.08 15.12 26.05
CA PHE A 253 -1.80 15.47 24.83
C PHE A 253 -3.16 14.77 24.73
N PHE A 254 -3.22 13.46 25.01
CA PHE A 254 -4.46 12.68 24.88
C PHE A 254 -5.40 12.81 26.08
N ALA A 255 -4.89 13.10 27.28
CA ALA A 255 -5.70 13.26 28.49
C ALA A 255 -6.94 14.17 28.32
N PRO A 256 -6.82 15.41 27.81
CA PRO A 256 -7.99 16.27 27.59
C PRO A 256 -8.93 15.75 26.49
N LEU A 257 -8.41 15.06 25.47
CA LEU A 257 -9.23 14.50 24.38
C LEU A 257 -10.08 13.32 24.87
N LEU A 258 -9.50 12.47 25.74
CA LEU A 258 -10.16 11.31 26.31
C LEU A 258 -11.11 11.68 27.45
N ALA A 259 -10.85 12.77 28.18
CA ALA A 259 -11.72 13.28 29.23
C ALA A 259 -13.14 13.62 28.73
N ALA A 260 -13.31 13.94 27.44
CA ALA A 260 -14.61 14.15 26.82
C ALA A 260 -15.47 12.87 26.70
N GLY A 261 -14.89 11.69 26.98
CA GLY A 261 -15.59 10.39 26.93
C GLY A 261 -15.94 9.92 25.51
N ARG A 262 -15.51 10.64 24.47
CA ARG A 262 -15.68 10.26 23.06
C ARG A 262 -14.34 9.73 22.54
N GLY A 263 -14.37 8.74 21.66
CA GLY A 263 -13.16 8.22 21.04
C GLY A 263 -12.41 9.28 20.21
N VAL A 264 -11.18 8.98 19.81
CA VAL A 264 -10.32 9.89 19.03
C VAL A 264 -9.87 9.18 17.76
N VAL A 265 -9.94 9.85 16.61
CA VAL A 265 -9.35 9.32 15.38
C VAL A 265 -7.88 9.74 15.30
N VAL A 266 -6.97 8.78 15.26
CA VAL A 266 -5.54 9.03 15.06
C VAL A 266 -5.16 8.58 13.66
N ALA A 267 -4.79 9.52 12.81
CA ALA A 267 -4.33 9.26 11.46
C ALA A 267 -2.81 9.23 11.39
N THR A 268 -2.27 8.20 10.76
CA THR A 268 -0.84 8.01 10.53
C THR A 268 -0.57 7.58 9.09
N ALA A 269 0.71 7.37 8.76
CA ALA A 269 1.19 6.86 7.50
C ALA A 269 2.19 5.72 7.74
N HIS A 270 2.57 4.99 6.70
CA HIS A 270 3.68 4.04 6.76
C HIS A 270 5.04 4.77 6.76
N VAL A 271 5.32 5.49 7.84
CA VAL A 271 6.53 6.29 8.08
C VAL A 271 7.00 6.12 9.52
N GLY A 272 8.25 6.48 9.80
CA GLY A 272 8.85 6.40 11.12
C GLY A 272 9.08 4.97 11.62
N PRO A 273 9.51 4.81 12.89
CA PRO A 273 9.46 3.54 13.60
C PRO A 273 8.00 3.25 14.00
N MET A 274 7.17 2.95 13.00
CA MET A 274 5.73 2.77 13.07
C MET A 274 5.32 1.79 14.18
N TYR A 275 6.05 0.67 14.31
CA TYR A 275 5.73 -0.35 15.29
C TYR A 275 6.10 0.04 16.74
N ALA A 276 7.16 0.84 16.93
CA ALA A 276 7.43 1.43 18.25
C ALA A 276 6.30 2.40 18.66
N GLY A 277 5.76 3.14 17.70
CA GLY A 277 4.61 4.01 17.94
C GLY A 277 3.34 3.28 18.39
N LEU A 278 3.17 2.01 18.02
CA LEU A 278 2.07 1.17 18.52
C LEU A 278 2.33 0.72 19.96
N MET A 279 3.55 0.28 20.25
CA MET A 279 3.97 -0.14 21.59
C MET A 279 3.78 0.96 22.64
N ALA A 280 4.08 2.20 22.26
CA ALA A 280 3.98 3.36 23.14
C ALA A 280 2.56 3.62 23.66
N LEU A 281 1.55 3.49 22.80
CA LEU A 281 0.15 3.72 23.19
C LEU A 281 -0.35 2.67 24.16
N GLU A 282 0.09 1.42 24.00
CA GLU A 282 -0.26 0.33 24.90
C GLU A 282 0.39 0.50 26.29
N LEU A 283 1.67 0.90 26.33
CA LEU A 283 2.37 1.18 27.59
C LEU A 283 1.79 2.34 28.39
N LEU A 284 1.25 3.35 27.70
CA LEU A 284 0.56 4.47 28.33
C LEU A 284 -0.79 4.08 28.94
N GLY A 285 -1.24 2.83 28.78
CA GLY A 285 -2.57 2.39 29.20
C GLY A 285 -3.69 3.11 28.45
N ILE A 286 -3.38 3.76 27.33
CA ILE A 286 -4.37 4.46 26.51
C ILE A 286 -5.21 3.40 25.80
N PRO A 287 -6.54 3.36 26.01
CA PRO A 287 -7.41 2.39 25.35
C PRO A 287 -7.40 2.67 23.85
N SER A 288 -6.66 1.85 23.11
CA SER A 288 -6.39 2.06 21.69
C SER A 288 -6.77 0.86 20.85
N ARG A 289 -7.12 1.12 19.60
CA ARG A 289 -7.43 0.12 18.57
C ARG A 289 -6.71 0.52 17.30
N TRP A 290 -6.02 -0.40 16.64
CA TRP A 290 -5.28 -0.10 15.41
C TRP A 290 -5.62 -1.05 14.28
N LEU A 291 -5.51 -0.55 13.06
CA LEU A 291 -5.69 -1.37 11.86
C LEU A 291 -4.34 -1.88 11.39
N ALA A 292 -4.22 -3.19 11.21
CA ALA A 292 -3.05 -3.78 10.58
C ALA A 292 -3.41 -4.97 9.70
N THR A 293 -2.52 -5.25 8.72
CA THR A 293 -2.56 -6.47 7.91
C THR A 293 -1.86 -7.60 8.66
N ALA A 294 -2.46 -7.97 9.78
CA ALA A 294 -2.09 -9.11 10.60
C ALA A 294 -3.34 -9.96 10.84
N PRO A 295 -3.28 -11.30 10.71
CA PRO A 295 -4.44 -12.16 10.95
C PRO A 295 -4.91 -12.03 12.40
N SER A 296 -6.21 -12.10 12.64
CA SER A 296 -6.81 -12.07 13.98
C SER A 296 -6.42 -13.25 14.87
N ILE A 297 -5.77 -14.25 14.27
CA ILE A 297 -5.29 -15.45 14.93
C ILE A 297 -3.97 -15.27 15.66
N ALA A 298 -3.32 -14.11 15.50
CA ALA A 298 -2.20 -13.74 16.35
C ALA A 298 -2.67 -13.72 17.81
N GLN A 299 -2.01 -14.50 18.67
CA GLN A 299 -2.42 -14.66 20.08
C GLN A 299 -1.68 -13.71 21.04
N SER A 300 -0.89 -12.76 20.52
CA SER A 300 -0.10 -11.86 21.36
C SER A 300 -0.98 -10.86 22.12
N SER A 301 -0.49 -10.34 23.24
CA SER A 301 -1.18 -9.27 24.00
C SER A 301 -1.59 -8.09 23.10
N TYR A 302 -0.71 -7.73 22.17
CA TYR A 302 -0.91 -6.72 21.13
C TYR A 302 -2.08 -7.04 20.17
N ALA A 303 -2.36 -8.31 19.91
CA ALA A 303 -3.43 -8.70 18.99
C ALA A 303 -4.82 -8.35 19.53
N ALA A 304 -5.00 -8.20 20.84
CA ALA A 304 -6.28 -7.85 21.45
C ALA A 304 -6.81 -6.47 21.01
N ALA A 305 -5.91 -5.53 20.68
CA ALA A 305 -6.24 -4.19 20.21
C ALA A 305 -6.30 -4.07 18.67
N LEU A 306 -5.96 -5.15 17.95
CA LEU A 306 -5.94 -5.17 16.49
C LEU A 306 -7.34 -5.26 15.87
N ILE A 307 -7.59 -4.42 14.86
CA ILE A 307 -8.65 -4.59 13.87
C ILE A 307 -7.98 -5.12 12.59
N SER A 308 -8.15 -6.42 12.32
CA SER A 308 -7.46 -7.07 11.20
C SER A 308 -8.03 -6.64 9.85
N THR A 309 -7.15 -6.29 8.91
CA THR A 309 -7.50 -6.14 7.49
C THR A 309 -7.11 -7.35 6.64
N ALA A 310 -6.46 -8.35 7.24
CA ALA A 310 -6.03 -9.57 6.56
C ALA A 310 -7.19 -10.53 6.34
N ASP A 311 -8.00 -10.76 7.38
CA ASP A 311 -9.06 -11.78 7.38
C ASP A 311 -10.49 -11.24 7.51
N GLN A 312 -10.65 -9.94 7.73
CA GLN A 312 -11.97 -9.29 7.75
C GLN A 312 -12.31 -8.64 6.41
N THR A 313 -13.61 -8.55 6.13
CA THR A 313 -14.16 -7.73 5.04
C THR A 313 -14.07 -6.25 5.37
N GLU A 314 -14.10 -5.40 4.34
CA GLU A 314 -14.10 -3.94 4.52
C GLU A 314 -15.28 -3.46 5.40
N ALA A 315 -16.46 -4.09 5.27
CA ALA A 315 -17.62 -3.80 6.10
C ALA A 315 -17.41 -4.18 7.58
N GLN A 316 -16.79 -5.33 7.86
CA GLN A 316 -16.46 -5.75 9.22
C GLN A 316 -15.42 -4.82 9.86
N VAL A 317 -14.38 -4.45 9.11
CA VAL A 317 -13.37 -3.47 9.56
C VAL A 317 -14.04 -2.14 9.90
N ALA A 318 -14.89 -1.61 9.01
CA ALA A 318 -15.61 -0.37 9.26
C ALA A 318 -16.49 -0.44 10.52
N LYS A 319 -17.20 -1.57 10.71
CA LYS A 319 -18.02 -1.81 11.91
C LYS A 319 -17.17 -1.87 13.19
N ALA A 320 -15.98 -2.47 13.15
CA ALA A 320 -15.06 -2.52 14.27
C ALA A 320 -14.52 -1.12 14.62
N CYS A 321 -14.15 -0.31 13.62
CA CYS A 321 -13.72 1.08 13.79
C CYS A 321 -14.79 1.94 14.48
N MET A 322 -16.05 1.88 14.00
CA MET A 322 -17.16 2.62 14.61
C MET A 322 -17.39 2.21 16.07
N ARG A 323 -17.30 0.91 16.36
CA ARG A 323 -17.44 0.40 17.73
C ARG A 323 -16.32 0.86 18.65
N ALA A 324 -15.08 0.82 18.18
CA ALA A 324 -13.91 1.29 18.93
C ALA A 324 -14.10 2.74 19.40
N LEU A 325 -14.48 3.63 18.48
CA LEU A 325 -14.73 5.04 18.79
C LEU A 325 -15.92 5.23 19.74
N ALA A 326 -17.01 4.47 19.55
CA ALA A 326 -18.17 4.52 20.43
C ALA A 326 -17.85 4.06 21.86
N SER A 327 -16.87 3.18 22.02
CA SER A 327 -16.35 2.74 23.32
C SER A 327 -15.25 3.65 23.88
N GLY A 328 -15.05 4.86 23.34
CA GLY A 328 -14.07 5.82 23.85
C GLY A 328 -12.61 5.53 23.50
N ASN A 329 -12.34 4.60 22.58
CA ASN A 329 -10.96 4.25 22.23
C ASN A 329 -10.32 5.29 21.30
N VAL A 330 -9.00 5.37 21.38
CA VAL A 330 -8.15 5.95 20.34
C VAL A 330 -8.08 4.98 19.16
N LEU A 331 -8.60 5.38 18.00
CA LEU A 331 -8.58 4.57 16.78
C LEU A 331 -7.44 5.00 15.85
N CYS A 332 -6.37 4.21 15.80
CA CYS A 332 -5.20 4.46 14.97
C CYS A 332 -5.35 3.87 13.55
N LEU A 333 -5.22 4.72 12.54
CA LEU A 333 -5.45 4.42 11.13
C LEU A 333 -4.26 4.88 10.28
N ALA A 334 -3.54 3.94 9.66
CA ALA A 334 -2.65 4.27 8.56
C ALA A 334 -3.49 4.56 7.30
N VAL A 335 -3.76 5.83 7.01
CA VAL A 335 -4.71 6.21 5.94
C VAL A 335 -4.17 5.97 4.53
N ASP A 336 -2.87 5.73 4.41
CA ASP A 336 -2.19 5.30 3.17
C ASP A 336 -2.15 3.77 3.00
N GLY A 337 -2.65 3.01 3.96
CA GLY A 337 -2.43 1.56 4.10
C GLY A 337 -3.35 0.65 3.31
N ALA A 338 -4.36 1.17 2.60
CA ALA A 338 -5.45 0.37 2.05
C ALA A 338 -4.95 -0.87 1.25
N ALA A 339 -5.38 -2.06 1.68
CA ALA A 339 -4.97 -3.34 1.09
C ALA A 339 -5.70 -3.66 -0.22
N ASN A 340 -6.78 -2.94 -0.51
CA ASN A 340 -7.57 -3.09 -1.73
C ASN A 340 -6.78 -2.61 -2.96
N PRO A 341 -6.61 -3.43 -4.02
CA PRO A 341 -5.90 -2.98 -5.22
C PRO A 341 -6.63 -1.86 -5.98
N ALA A 342 -7.94 -1.70 -5.74
CA ALA A 342 -8.76 -0.61 -6.26
C ALA A 342 -8.84 0.59 -5.30
N ALA A 343 -8.07 0.58 -4.21
CA ALA A 343 -8.06 1.69 -3.26
C ALA A 343 -7.75 3.02 -3.96
N PRO A 344 -8.42 4.11 -3.54
CA PRO A 344 -8.22 5.41 -4.16
C PRO A 344 -6.76 5.85 -4.03
N ARG A 345 -6.32 6.58 -5.06
CA ARG A 345 -5.01 7.21 -5.09
C ARG A 345 -5.16 8.68 -5.35
N VAL A 346 -4.21 9.44 -4.83
CA VAL A 346 -4.16 10.90 -4.91
C VAL A 346 -2.73 11.32 -5.25
N ASP A 347 -2.57 12.49 -5.84
CA ASP A 347 -1.25 13.04 -6.09
C ASP A 347 -0.65 13.60 -4.79
N PHE A 348 0.58 13.21 -4.51
CA PHE A 348 1.38 13.73 -3.40
C PHE A 348 2.83 13.84 -3.86
N GLU A 349 3.36 15.06 -3.89
CA GLU A 349 4.76 15.36 -4.24
C GLU A 349 5.22 14.66 -5.54
N GLY A 350 4.39 14.76 -6.59
CA GLY A 350 4.69 14.19 -7.91
C GLY A 350 4.53 12.67 -8.04
N GLN A 351 4.01 11.99 -7.03
CA GLN A 351 3.70 10.56 -7.06
C GLN A 351 2.22 10.30 -6.82
N SER A 352 1.70 9.21 -7.39
CA SER A 352 0.35 8.71 -7.13
C SER A 352 0.39 7.76 -5.94
N VAL A 353 -0.06 8.24 -4.77
CA VAL A 353 -0.01 7.51 -3.50
C VAL A 353 -1.40 7.01 -3.09
N THR A 354 -1.45 5.88 -2.40
CA THR A 354 -2.70 5.38 -1.81
C THR A 354 -3.15 6.30 -0.70
N TYR A 355 -4.44 6.65 -0.68
CA TYR A 355 -5.05 7.46 0.37
C TYR A 355 -6.51 7.07 0.55
N SER A 356 -6.94 6.85 1.79
CA SER A 356 -8.34 6.62 2.14
C SER A 356 -8.89 7.79 2.93
N SER A 357 -10.02 8.35 2.45
CA SER A 357 -10.78 9.36 3.17
C SER A 357 -11.60 8.79 4.33
N PHE A 358 -11.53 7.48 4.59
CA PHE A 358 -12.32 6.81 5.63
C PHE A 358 -12.14 7.43 7.01
N ALA A 359 -10.91 7.76 7.42
CA ALA A 359 -10.64 8.37 8.72
C ALA A 359 -11.33 9.73 8.89
N ALA A 360 -11.26 10.58 7.85
CA ALA A 360 -11.91 11.89 7.86
C ALA A 360 -13.44 11.75 7.93
N HIS A 361 -14.03 10.90 7.09
CA HIS A 361 -15.48 10.65 7.11
C HIS A 361 -15.95 10.08 8.46
N LEU A 362 -15.14 9.23 9.07
CA LEU A 362 -15.43 8.65 10.37
C LEU A 362 -15.38 9.71 11.48
N ALA A 363 -14.38 10.60 11.45
CA ALA A 363 -14.27 11.71 12.38
C ALA A 363 -15.47 12.67 12.27
N HIS A 364 -15.85 13.03 11.04
CA HIS A 364 -17.02 13.86 10.75
C HIS A 364 -18.31 13.22 11.27
N ARG A 365 -18.59 11.98 10.84
CA ARG A 365 -19.83 11.27 11.18
C ARG A 365 -20.00 11.04 12.68
N GLN A 366 -18.92 10.74 13.39
CA GLN A 366 -18.97 10.47 14.83
C GLN A 366 -18.83 11.74 15.67
N GLY A 367 -18.48 12.88 15.06
CA GLY A 367 -18.21 14.14 15.74
C GLY A 367 -17.08 14.02 16.76
N VAL A 368 -16.03 13.30 16.42
CA VAL A 368 -14.88 13.03 17.29
C VAL A 368 -13.66 13.83 16.85
N PRO A 369 -12.77 14.22 17.79
CA PRO A 369 -11.51 14.86 17.42
C PRO A 369 -10.66 13.92 16.56
N SER A 370 -9.82 14.52 15.71
CA SER A 370 -8.83 13.77 14.94
C SER A 370 -7.44 14.38 15.06
N VAL A 371 -6.43 13.50 15.04
CA VAL A 371 -5.04 13.82 15.34
C VAL A 371 -4.15 13.21 14.27
N PHE A 372 -3.20 13.97 13.75
CA PHE A 372 -2.09 13.45 12.97
C PHE A 372 -1.01 12.93 13.93
N TYR A 373 -0.61 11.69 13.74
CA TYR A 373 0.37 11.00 14.56
C TYR A 373 1.45 10.35 13.69
N THR A 374 2.71 10.67 13.95
CA THR A 374 3.84 9.91 13.41
C THR A 374 4.91 9.68 14.49
N PRO A 375 5.33 8.43 14.71
CA PRO A 375 6.51 8.18 15.52
C PRO A 375 7.76 8.64 14.74
N ARG A 376 8.78 9.12 15.45
CA ARG A 376 10.05 9.57 14.88
C ARG A 376 11.20 9.28 15.82
N TRP A 377 12.36 8.99 15.27
CA TRP A 377 13.64 9.04 15.97
C TRP A 377 14.01 10.48 16.28
N GLU A 378 14.36 10.72 17.54
CA GLU A 378 14.85 11.98 18.10
C GLU A 378 15.85 11.61 19.19
N ASP A 379 17.11 12.05 19.03
CA ASP A 379 18.20 11.79 19.97
C ASP A 379 18.38 10.31 20.38
N GLY A 380 18.23 9.41 19.41
CA GLY A 380 18.40 7.96 19.60
C GLY A 380 17.22 7.26 20.29
N ARG A 381 16.16 8.00 20.62
CA ARG A 381 14.90 7.47 21.17
C ARG A 381 13.73 7.73 20.23
N VAL A 382 12.64 7.00 20.42
CA VAL A 382 11.39 7.21 19.68
C VAL A 382 10.56 8.28 20.39
N ALA A 383 10.37 9.40 19.71
CA ALA A 383 9.43 10.46 20.05
C ALA A 383 8.23 10.45 19.08
N TYR A 384 7.31 11.40 19.24
CA TYR A 384 6.06 11.45 18.47
C TYR A 384 5.76 12.86 17.98
N THR A 385 5.28 12.95 16.76
CA THR A 385 4.61 14.15 16.22
C THR A 385 3.13 14.00 16.49
N LEU A 386 2.54 14.94 17.22
CA LEU A 386 1.12 14.97 17.56
C LEU A 386 0.57 16.34 17.15
N GLU A 387 -0.31 16.36 16.15
CA GLU A 387 -0.90 17.59 15.62
C GLU A 387 -2.40 17.43 15.49
N MET A 388 -3.17 18.41 15.94
CA MET A 388 -4.62 18.38 15.74
C MET A 388 -4.95 18.54 14.26
N LEU A 389 -5.77 17.63 13.74
CA LEU A 389 -6.35 17.79 12.41
C LEU A 389 -7.61 18.66 12.48
N PRO A 390 -8.05 19.26 11.35
CA PRO A 390 -9.16 20.20 11.35
C PRO A 390 -10.40 19.65 12.07
N ALA A 391 -10.97 20.47 12.94
CA ALA A 391 -12.27 20.20 13.54
C ALA A 391 -13.38 20.42 12.51
N VAL A 392 -14.48 19.69 12.67
CA VAL A 392 -15.68 19.85 11.83
C VAL A 392 -16.29 21.23 12.11
N GLU A 393 -16.52 22.00 11.06
CA GLU A 393 -17.19 23.29 11.18
C GLU A 393 -18.72 23.11 11.26
N PRO A 394 -19.46 23.99 11.96
CA PRO A 394 -20.92 23.89 12.04
C PRO A 394 -21.57 23.89 10.65
N GLY A 395 -22.30 22.82 10.31
CA GLY A 395 -22.96 22.66 9.02
C GLY A 395 -22.04 22.28 7.86
N GLU A 396 -20.78 21.94 8.12
CA GLU A 396 -19.83 21.53 7.08
C GLU A 396 -20.21 20.18 6.47
N ASP A 397 -20.26 20.14 5.15
CA ASP A 397 -20.45 18.92 4.37
C ASP A 397 -19.29 17.94 4.55
N ALA A 398 -19.58 16.63 4.52
CA ALA A 398 -18.58 15.59 4.78
C ALA A 398 -17.45 15.57 3.74
N ASP A 399 -17.74 15.83 2.47
CA ASP A 399 -16.71 15.86 1.42
C ASP A 399 -15.87 17.13 1.51
N ALA A 400 -16.48 18.26 1.88
CA ALA A 400 -15.77 19.50 2.16
C ALA A 400 -14.79 19.33 3.34
N TYR A 401 -15.27 18.75 4.44
CA TYR A 401 -14.45 18.39 5.59
C TYR A 401 -13.30 17.46 5.18
N ALA A 402 -13.60 16.39 4.45
CA ALA A 402 -12.59 15.42 4.03
C ALA A 402 -11.48 16.04 3.16
N ARG A 403 -11.78 17.02 2.31
CA ARG A 403 -10.77 17.75 1.53
C ARG A 403 -9.88 18.63 2.41
N ARG A 404 -10.45 19.38 3.34
CA ARG A 404 -9.70 20.25 4.27
C ARG A 404 -8.81 19.42 5.20
N TRP A 405 -9.36 18.31 5.70
CA TRP A 405 -8.65 17.31 6.48
C TRP A 405 -7.48 16.70 5.70
N GLN A 406 -7.71 16.30 4.43
CA GLN A 406 -6.68 15.74 3.56
C GLN A 406 -5.51 16.71 3.35
N GLN A 407 -5.80 17.99 3.12
CA GLN A 407 -4.77 19.02 2.94
C GLN A 407 -3.90 19.18 4.20
N ALA A 408 -4.53 19.24 5.38
CA ALA A 408 -3.81 19.30 6.65
C ALA A 408 -2.96 18.04 6.88
N TYR A 409 -3.53 16.85 6.66
CA TYR A 409 -2.83 15.58 6.76
C TYR A 409 -1.58 15.54 5.87
N PHE A 410 -1.69 15.89 4.59
CA PHE A 410 -0.55 15.88 3.67
C PHE A 410 0.47 16.98 3.97
N LYS A 411 0.05 18.12 4.53
CA LYS A 411 0.98 19.14 5.03
C LYS A 411 1.86 18.57 6.16
N HIS A 412 1.26 17.92 7.15
CA HIS A 412 2.03 17.30 8.25
C HIS A 412 2.89 16.13 7.76
N LEU A 413 2.35 15.28 6.87
CA LEU A 413 3.12 14.19 6.26
C LEU A 413 4.31 14.71 5.45
N ARG A 414 4.14 15.81 4.71
CA ARG A 414 5.22 16.43 3.94
C ARG A 414 6.34 16.94 4.84
N ALA A 415 5.99 17.54 5.97
CA ALA A 415 6.96 17.98 6.97
C ALA A 415 7.73 16.79 7.58
N HIS A 416 7.03 15.70 7.92
CA HIS A 416 7.66 14.47 8.41
C HIS A 416 8.63 13.87 7.39
N VAL A 417 8.21 13.76 6.12
CA VAL A 417 9.05 13.22 5.04
C VAL A 417 10.24 14.14 4.69
N ALA A 418 10.14 15.44 4.98
CA ALA A 418 11.27 16.36 4.86
C ALA A 418 12.34 16.17 5.93
N GLY A 419 11.98 15.52 7.05
CA GLY A 419 12.83 15.39 8.23
C GLY A 419 13.97 14.38 8.09
N PRO A 420 14.53 13.92 9.22
CA PRO A 420 15.62 12.96 9.24
C PRO A 420 15.31 11.65 8.48
N PRO A 421 16.26 11.13 7.69
CA PRO A 421 16.05 9.95 6.82
C PRO A 421 15.63 8.67 7.55
N GLU A 422 16.08 8.46 8.78
CA GLU A 422 15.70 7.32 9.62
C GLU A 422 14.19 7.29 9.94
N ASN A 423 13.48 8.40 9.73
CA ASN A 423 12.04 8.52 9.98
C ASN A 423 11.17 8.18 8.76
N LEU A 424 11.73 7.68 7.68
CA LEU A 424 10.99 7.53 6.42
C LEU A 424 10.34 6.17 6.22
N ARG A 425 10.84 5.11 6.87
CA ARG A 425 10.40 3.71 6.74
C ARG A 425 10.56 3.08 5.34
N LEU A 426 10.32 3.82 4.26
CA LEU A 426 10.59 3.48 2.84
C LEU A 426 9.94 2.17 2.36
N SER A 427 8.85 1.76 3.02
CA SER A 427 8.11 0.53 2.72
C SER A 427 6.64 0.69 3.11
N GLY A 428 5.75 -0.05 2.45
CA GLY A 428 4.31 0.05 2.69
C GLY A 428 3.70 1.39 2.26
N GLY A 429 2.38 1.53 2.44
CA GLY A 429 1.64 2.79 2.30
C GLY A 429 2.01 3.67 1.09
N ILE A 430 2.32 4.94 1.35
CA ILE A 430 2.72 5.93 0.33
C ILE A 430 3.90 5.48 -0.55
N TRP A 431 4.75 4.57 -0.07
CA TRP A 431 5.93 4.08 -0.78
C TRP A 431 5.61 2.98 -1.80
N ARG A 432 4.43 2.36 -1.72
CA ARG A 432 4.07 1.16 -2.49
C ARG A 432 4.14 1.35 -4.00
N HIS A 433 3.74 2.54 -4.47
CA HIS A 433 3.54 2.83 -5.89
C HIS A 433 4.53 3.82 -6.47
N VAL A 434 5.57 4.19 -5.71
CA VAL A 434 6.60 5.14 -6.15
C VAL A 434 7.27 4.65 -7.42
N GLN A 435 7.33 5.53 -8.42
CA GLN A 435 7.97 5.27 -9.71
C GLN A 435 9.20 6.15 -9.85
N SER A 436 10.21 5.64 -10.56
CA SER A 436 11.39 6.44 -10.92
C SER A 436 10.98 7.66 -11.73
N ALA A 437 11.63 8.80 -11.47
CA ALA A 437 11.42 10.02 -12.25
C ALA A 437 11.66 9.75 -13.75
N ASP A 438 10.72 10.18 -14.59
CA ASP A 438 10.79 9.94 -16.03
C ASP A 438 11.81 10.88 -16.68
N ARG A 439 13.04 10.39 -16.87
CA ARG A 439 14.11 11.15 -17.54
C ARG A 439 13.83 11.42 -19.03
N SER A 440 12.77 10.85 -19.61
CA SER A 440 12.36 11.12 -21.00
C SER A 440 11.50 12.37 -21.17
N ALA A 441 11.02 12.97 -20.06
CA ALA A 441 10.28 14.24 -20.07
C ALA A 441 11.19 15.49 -20.05
N GLN A 442 12.51 15.31 -19.96
CA GLN A 442 13.52 16.38 -19.96
C GLN A 442 14.27 16.49 -21.31
N ARG A 443 13.77 15.86 -22.38
CA ARG A 443 14.36 15.95 -23.73
C ARG A 443 13.46 16.72 -24.69
#